data_AF-A0A0G0Y653-F1
#
_entry.id   AF-A0A0G0Y653-F1
#
_cell.length_a   1.000
_cell.length_b   1.000
_cell.length_c   1.000
_cell.angle_alpha   90.00
_cell.angle_beta   90.00
_cell.angle_gamma   90.00
#
_symmetry.space_group_name_H-M   'P 1'
#
loop_
_entity.id
_entity.type
_entity.pdbx_description
1 polymer ?
#
loop_
_entity_poly.entity_id
_entity_poly.type
_entity_poly.pdbx_seq_one_letter_code
_entity_poly.pdbx_strand_id
1 'polypeptide(L)' 'MAAERLVVYLNKHQDLEKKLNKNNLLVFYTTDDASKFKELGQKFLGKSIGEAKKIEL' A
#
# COMPACT_ATOMS: atom_id res chain seq x y z
N MET A 1 0.78 14.54 10.24
CA MET A 1 1.57 13.46 9.59
C MET A 1 1.23 13.32 8.10
N ALA A 2 1.99 12.56 7.31
CA ALA A 2 1.74 12.41 5.87
C ALA A 2 0.35 11.80 5.54
N ALA A 3 -0.10 10.83 6.35
CA ALA A 3 -1.41 10.20 6.19
C ALA A 3 -2.59 11.19 6.32
N GLU A 4 -2.55 12.09 7.31
CA GLU A 4 -3.59 13.11 7.52
C GLU A 4 -3.68 14.06 6.32
N ARG A 5 -2.54 14.46 5.74
CA ARG A 5 -2.51 15.32 4.56
C ARG A 5 -3.12 14.62 3.34
N LEU A 6 -2.89 13.31 3.20
CA LEU A 6 -3.51 12.51 2.15
C LEU A 6 -5.03 12.45 2.28
N VAL A 7 -5.56 12.25 3.50
CA VAL A 7 -7.01 12.27 3.76
C VAL A 7 -7.62 13.61 3.33
N VAL A 8 -6.99 14.74 3.70
CA VAL A 8 -7.47 16.08 3.30
C VAL A 8 -7.45 16.24 1.78
N TYR A 9 -6.43 15.74 1.09
CA TYR A 9 -6.34 15.82 -0.36
C TYR A 9 -7.42 14.99 -1.06
N LEU A 10 -7.62 13.74 -0.65
CA LEU A 10 -8.61 12.84 -1.25
C LEU A 10 -10.05 13.34 -1.01
N ASN A 11 -10.34 13.92 0.16
CA ASN A 11 -11.63 14.55 0.42
C ASN A 11 -11.95 15.73 -0.52
N LYS A 12 -10.91 16.44 -1.00
CA LYS A 12 -11.06 17.53 -1.99
C LYS A 12 -11.22 17.03 -3.42
N HIS A 13 -10.79 15.80 -3.70
CA HIS A 13 -10.77 15.18 -5.03
C HIS A 13 -11.53 13.85 -5.00
N GLN A 14 -12.85 13.91 -4.78
CA GLN A 14 -13.71 12.72 -4.65
C GLN A 14 -13.71 11.81 -5.88
N ASP A 15 -13.36 12.33 -7.06
CA ASP A 15 -13.20 11.57 -8.29
C ASP A 15 -12.01 10.60 -8.22
N LEU A 16 -10.95 10.96 -7.50
CA LEU A 16 -9.81 10.09 -7.24
C LEU A 16 -10.15 9.04 -6.18
N GLU A 17 -10.80 9.45 -5.07
CA GLU A 17 -11.18 8.53 -4.00
C GLU A 17 -12.06 7.38 -4.50
N LYS A 18 -13.06 7.69 -5.35
CA LYS A 18 -13.94 6.68 -5.96
C LYS A 18 -13.17 5.68 -6.84
N LYS A 19 -12.11 6.12 -7.53
CA LYS A 19 -11.25 5.26 -8.38
C LYS A 19 -10.25 4.45 -7.55
N LEU A 20 -9.90 4.93 -6.36
CA LEU A 20 -8.92 4.32 -5.46
C LEU A 20 -9.53 3.30 -4.50
N ASN A 21 -10.85 3.11 -4.49
CA ASN A 21 -11.48 1.99 -3.81
C ASN A 21 -11.01 0.68 -4.47
N LYS A 22 -9.86 0.17 -4.03
CA LYS A 22 -9.21 -1.05 -4.54
C LYS A 22 -9.94 -2.33 -4.11
N ASN A 23 -11.21 -2.29 -3.74
CA ASN A 23 -11.92 -3.41 -3.10
C ASN A 23 -11.15 -3.97 -1.89
N ASN A 24 -10.51 -3.09 -1.10
CA ASN A 24 -9.56 -3.46 -0.04
C ASN A 24 -8.37 -4.35 -0.46
N LEU A 25 -8.11 -4.49 -1.76
CA LEU A 25 -6.94 -5.20 -2.27
C LEU A 25 -5.69 -4.34 -2.09
N LEU A 26 -4.78 -4.80 -1.25
CA LEU A 26 -3.48 -4.18 -1.02
C LEU A 26 -2.37 -5.10 -1.52
N VAL A 27 -1.74 -4.71 -2.63
CA VAL A 27 -0.58 -5.39 -3.22
C VAL A 27 0.64 -4.51 -3.01
N PHE A 28 1.70 -5.10 -2.47
CA PHE A 28 3.00 -4.46 -2.29
C PHE A 28 3.92 -4.83 -3.46
N TYR A 29 4.75 -3.88 -3.86
CA TYR A 29 5.75 -4.08 -4.91
C TYR A 29 7.13 -3.74 -4.36
N THR A 30 8.11 -4.55 -4.72
CA THR A 30 9.52 -4.34 -4.38
C THR A 30 10.38 -4.63 -5.61
N THR A 31 11.53 -3.97 -5.74
CA THR A 31 12.54 -4.32 -6.75
C THR A 31 13.45 -5.45 -6.33
N ASP A 32 13.41 -5.80 -5.05
CA ASP A 32 14.22 -6.85 -4.43
C ASP A 32 13.38 -8.13 -4.19
N ASP A 33 13.83 -9.00 -3.29
CA ASP A 33 13.13 -10.22 -2.92
C ASP A 33 11.78 -9.94 -2.23
N ALA A 34 10.71 -10.42 -2.87
CA ALA A 34 9.34 -10.21 -2.40
C ALA A 34 9.02 -10.95 -1.09
N SER A 35 9.63 -12.13 -0.87
CA SER A 35 9.39 -12.94 0.32
C SER A 35 9.98 -12.30 1.57
N LYS A 36 11.23 -11.83 1.47
CA LYS A 36 11.94 -11.10 2.53
C LYS A 36 11.27 -9.76 2.82
N PHE A 37 10.86 -9.03 1.77
CA PHE A 37 10.06 -7.82 1.94
C PHE A 37 8.79 -8.10 2.74
N LYS A 38 8.06 -9.17 2.39
CA LYS A 38 6.84 -9.56 3.10
C LYS A 38 7.10 -9.89 4.56
N GLU A 39 8.13 -10.67 4.86
CA GLU A 39 8.48 -11.02 6.25
C GLU A 39 8.74 -9.77 7.10
N LEU A 40 9.58 -8.85 6.60
CA LEU A 40 9.94 -7.62 7.31
C LEU A 40 8.77 -6.65 7.42
N GLY A 41 8.01 -6.45 6.33
CA GLY A 41 6.87 -5.55 6.30
C GLY A 41 5.77 -5.95 7.28
N GLN A 42 5.52 -7.25 7.45
CA GLN A 42 4.55 -7.75 8.44
C GLN A 42 4.99 -7.49 9.88
N LYS A 43 6.29 -7.68 10.17
CA LYS A 43 6.86 -7.37 11.49
C LYS A 43 6.73 -5.88 11.78
N PHE A 44 7.06 -5.03 10.81
CA PHE A 44 6.98 -3.58 10.96
C PHE A 44 5.54 -3.08 11.17
N LEU A 45 4.58 -3.64 10.43
CA LEU A 45 3.17 -3.24 10.50
C LEU A 45 2.40 -3.89 11.66
N GLY A 46 3.01 -4.84 12.37
CA GLY A 46 2.37 -5.59 13.46
C GLY A 46 1.17 -6.43 13.01
N LYS A 47 1.06 -6.73 11.71
CA LYS A 47 -0.06 -7.50 11.13
C LYS A 47 0.39 -8.24 9.87
N SER A 48 -0.36 -9.27 9.50
CA SER A 48 -0.18 -9.91 8.19
C SER A 48 -0.43 -8.91 7.07
N ILE A 49 0.35 -9.01 6.00
CA ILE A 49 0.14 -8.24 4.78
C ILE A 49 -0.23 -9.20 3.65
N GLY A 50 -0.92 -8.65 2.66
CA GLY A 50 -1.38 -9.39 1.50
C GLY A 50 -0.25 -9.83 0.57
N GLU A 51 -0.45 -9.59 -0.72
CA GLU A 51 0.49 -10.01 -1.76
C GLU A 51 1.69 -9.06 -1.83
N ALA A 52 2.89 -9.61 -2.03
CA ALA A 52 4.11 -8.87 -2.35
C ALA A 52 4.67 -9.41 -3.68
N LYS A 53 5.00 -8.52 -4.62
CA LYS A 53 5.53 -8.88 -5.94
C LYS A 53 6.88 -8.21 -6.18
N LYS A 54 7.82 -8.97 -6.75
CA LYS A 54 9.04 -8.41 -7.34
C LYS A 54 8.70 -7.79 -8.68
N ILE A 55 9.20 -6.58 -8.95
CA ILE A 55 9.15 -5.90 -10.24
C ILE A 55 10.53 -5.38 -10.63
N GLU A 56 10.76 -5.17 -11.92
CA GLU A 56 11.93 -4.44 -12.43
C GLU A 56 11.48 -3.03 -12.82
N LEU A 57 12.32 -2.02 -12.56
CA LEU A 57 12.06 -0.60 -12.82
C LEU A 57 12.83 -0.11 -14.04
#